data_AF-A0A8T5QHS3-F1
#
_entry.id   AF-A0A8T5QHS3-F1
#
_cell.length_a   1.000
_cell.length_b   1.000
_cell.length_c   1.000
_cell.angle_alpha   90.00
_cell.angle_beta   90.00
_cell.angle_gamma   90.00
#
_symmetry.space_group_name_H-M   'P 1'
#
loop_
_entity.id
_entity.type
_entity.pdbx_description
1 polymer ?
#
loop_
_entity_poly.entity_id
_entity_poly.type
_entity_poly.pdbx_seq_one_letter_code
_entity_poly.pdbx_strand_id
1 'polypeptide(L)'
;MSKIAIIRIKGPLQTTAAVKDTMKMLNLNKKFNCVIVEDNPSYKGMLKKVEHLITWGEVSEETIKLLEKRKKGKYFALHPPKGGFERKGTKMPFKLGGAYGYRKEKINDLIKRML
;
A
#
# COMPACT_ATOMS: atom_id res chain seq x y z
N MET A 1 -4.56 -19.00 3.17
CA MET A 1 -4.85 -17.96 2.17
C MET A 1 -3.84 -16.86 2.32
N SER A 2 -3.31 -16.33 1.21
CA SER A 2 -2.31 -15.25 1.25
C SER A 2 -2.99 -13.91 1.55
N LYS A 3 -2.40 -13.13 2.46
CA LYS A 3 -2.85 -11.77 2.79
C LYS A 3 -2.00 -10.75 2.04
N ILE A 4 -2.65 -9.69 1.56
CA ILE A 4 -2.00 -8.61 0.83
C ILE A 4 -2.07 -7.35 1.69
N ALA A 5 -0.93 -6.71 1.92
CA ALA A 5 -0.87 -5.36 2.47
C ALA A 5 -0.89 -4.33 1.34
N ILE A 6 -1.69 -3.29 1.50
CA ILE A 6 -1.86 -2.20 0.54
C ILE A 6 -1.57 -0.89 1.26
N ILE A 7 -0.61 -0.11 0.76
CA ILE A 7 -0.22 1.17 1.36
C ILE A 7 -0.41 2.30 0.36
N ARG A 8 -1.08 3.37 0.77
CA ARG A 8 -1.18 4.59 -0.05
C ARG A 8 0.09 5.42 0.06
N ILE A 9 0.80 5.63 -1.03
CA ILE A 9 2.07 6.40 -1.03
C ILE A 9 1.96 7.78 -1.70
N LYS A 10 0.90 8.02 -2.49
CA LYS A 10 0.65 9.31 -3.17
C LYS A 10 -0.67 9.98 -2.76
N GLY A 11 -0.69 11.31 -2.93
CA GLY A 11 -1.90 12.12 -2.85
C GLY A 11 -2.76 11.99 -4.12
N PRO A 12 -3.98 12.53 -4.12
CA PRO A 12 -4.97 12.37 -5.20
C PRO A 12 -4.76 13.29 -6.42
N LEU A 13 -3.52 13.75 -6.69
CA LEU A 13 -3.26 14.74 -7.74
C LEU A 13 -3.68 14.19 -9.12
N GLN A 14 -4.58 14.93 -9.79
CA GLN A 14 -5.05 14.66 -11.16
C GLN A 14 -5.69 13.26 -11.37
N THR A 15 -6.33 12.69 -10.34
CA THR A 15 -6.98 11.37 -10.45
C THR A 15 -8.46 11.47 -10.86
N THR A 16 -8.93 10.56 -11.71
CA THR A 16 -10.33 10.44 -12.13
C THR A 16 -11.26 10.10 -10.95
N ALA A 17 -12.56 10.40 -11.08
CA ALA A 17 -13.57 10.04 -10.08
C ALA A 17 -13.56 8.54 -9.74
N ALA A 18 -13.50 7.69 -10.77
CA ALA A 18 -13.46 6.25 -10.62
C ALA A 18 -12.26 5.73 -9.80
N VAL A 19 -11.10 6.39 -9.90
CA VAL A 19 -9.91 6.08 -9.08
C VAL A 19 -10.14 6.51 -7.63
N LYS A 20 -10.73 7.69 -7.41
CA LYS A 20 -11.06 8.18 -6.06
C LYS A 20 -12.04 7.25 -5.35
N ASP A 21 -13.06 6.77 -6.05
CA ASP A 21 -14.06 5.86 -5.48
C ASP A 21 -13.46 4.50 -5.14
N THR A 22 -12.58 3.98 -6.00
CA THR A 22 -11.84 2.73 -5.72
C THR A 22 -10.97 2.88 -4.46
N MET A 23 -10.28 4.02 -4.29
CA MET A 23 -9.49 4.29 -3.09
C MET A 23 -10.35 4.40 -1.82
N LYS A 24 -11.56 4.98 -1.91
CA LYS A 24 -12.52 5.03 -0.80
C LYS A 24 -13.02 3.63 -0.43
N MET A 25 -13.36 2.80 -1.42
CA MET A 25 -13.78 1.40 -1.22
C MET A 25 -12.70 0.57 -0.51
N LEU A 26 -11.43 0.81 -0.85
CA LEU A 26 -10.28 0.18 -0.20
C LEU A 26 -9.92 0.80 1.17
N ASN A 27 -10.65 1.80 1.67
CA ASN A 27 -10.36 2.56 2.89
C ASN A 27 -9.01 3.30 2.91
N LEU A 28 -8.44 3.61 1.73
CA LEU A 28 -7.16 4.28 1.58
C LEU A 28 -7.31 5.79 1.47
N ASN A 29 -7.85 6.43 2.50
CA ASN A 29 -8.24 7.86 2.45
C ASN A 29 -7.06 8.84 2.62
N LYS A 30 -6.04 8.49 3.43
CA LYS A 30 -4.87 9.35 3.72
C LYS A 30 -3.56 8.68 3.27
N LYS A 31 -2.53 9.50 3.03
CA LYS A 31 -1.17 8.97 2.75
C LYS A 31 -0.71 8.12 3.94
N PHE A 32 0.02 7.05 3.64
CA PHE A 32 0.58 6.09 4.59
C PHE A 32 -0.47 5.31 5.40
N ASN A 33 -1.75 5.35 4.99
CA ASN A 33 -2.70 4.34 5.42
C ASN A 33 -2.34 3.00 4.78
N CYS A 34 -2.32 1.96 5.61
CA CYS A 34 -2.17 0.57 5.21
C CYS A 34 -3.47 -0.20 5.46
N VAL A 35 -3.88 -1.04 4.53
CA VAL A 35 -5.03 -1.94 4.67
C VAL A 35 -4.57 -3.34 4.30
N ILE A 36 -5.00 -4.33 5.08
CA ILE A 36 -4.76 -5.74 4.78
C ILE A 36 -6.04 -6.33 4.22
N VAL A 37 -5.93 -7.00 3.08
CA VAL A 37 -7.02 -7.72 2.42
C VAL A 37 -6.60 -9.15 2.13
N GLU A 38 -7.59 -10.01 1.92
CA GLU A 38 -7.33 -11.36 1.41
C GLU A 38 -7.03 -11.32 -0.09
N ASP A 39 -6.18 -12.24 -0.56
CA ASP A 39 -5.93 -12.34 -1.99
C ASP A 39 -7.17 -12.86 -2.73
N ASN A 40 -7.84 -12.00 -3.49
CA ASN A 40 -8.91 -12.38 -4.40
C ASN A 40 -8.83 -11.64 -5.75
N PRO A 41 -9.37 -12.22 -6.84
CA PRO A 41 -9.31 -11.62 -8.18
C PRO A 41 -9.94 -10.22 -8.25
N SER A 42 -11.00 -9.98 -7.49
CA SER A 42 -11.70 -8.68 -7.43
C SER A 42 -10.79 -7.57 -6.90
N TYR A 43 -10.06 -7.82 -5.81
CA TYR A 43 -9.07 -6.91 -5.26
C TYR A 43 -7.91 -6.73 -6.24
N LYS A 44 -7.42 -7.78 -6.92
CA LYS A 44 -6.38 -7.61 -7.96
C LYS A 44 -6.81 -6.62 -9.05
N GLY A 45 -8.07 -6.68 -9.49
CA GLY A 45 -8.63 -5.71 -10.43
C GLY A 45 -8.61 -4.27 -9.89
N MET A 46 -9.06 -4.08 -8.65
CA MET A 46 -9.02 -2.77 -7.97
C MET A 46 -7.58 -2.24 -7.82
N LEU A 47 -6.66 -3.10 -7.40
CA LEU A 47 -5.25 -2.75 -7.17
C LEU A 47 -4.54 -2.33 -8.45
N LYS A 48 -4.79 -3.02 -9.57
CA LYS A 48 -4.26 -2.63 -10.89
C LYS A 48 -4.77 -1.25 -11.31
N LYS A 49 -6.06 -0.95 -11.07
CA LYS A 49 -6.66 0.35 -11.41
C LYS A 49 -6.02 1.52 -10.65
N VAL A 50 -5.67 1.32 -9.38
CA VAL A 50 -5.08 2.37 -8.52
C VAL A 50 -3.55 2.25 -8.39
N GLU A 51 -2.90 1.37 -9.16
CA GLU A 51 -1.52 0.91 -8.95
C GLU A 51 -0.51 2.06 -8.84
N HIS A 52 -0.68 3.11 -9.64
CA HIS A 52 0.18 4.28 -9.69
C HIS A 52 0.19 5.13 -8.40
N LEU A 53 -0.78 4.94 -7.49
CA LEU A 53 -0.93 5.68 -6.23
C LEU A 53 -0.53 4.89 -4.99
N ILE A 54 -0.54 3.57 -5.10
CA ILE A 54 -0.37 2.65 -4.00
C ILE A 54 0.89 1.81 -4.17
N THR A 55 1.28 1.13 -3.12
CA THR A 55 2.17 -0.02 -3.22
C THR A 55 1.58 -1.16 -2.45
N TRP A 56 1.76 -2.39 -2.96
CA TRP A 56 1.13 -3.55 -2.36
C TRP A 56 1.99 -4.81 -2.54
N GLY A 57 1.77 -5.79 -1.67
CA GLY A 57 2.53 -7.03 -1.67
C GLY A 57 2.04 -8.03 -0.64
N GLU A 58 2.62 -9.23 -0.65
CA GLU A 58 2.30 -10.31 0.27
C GLU A 58 2.88 -10.02 1.66
N VAL A 59 2.02 -10.05 2.68
CA VAL A 59 2.40 -9.71 4.06
C VAL A 59 2.53 -10.97 4.91
N SER A 60 3.64 -11.04 5.64
CA SER A 60 3.92 -12.10 6.62
C SER A 60 3.12 -11.92 7.90
N GLU A 61 2.77 -13.01 8.56
CA GLU A 61 2.04 -12.96 9.84
C GLU A 61 2.79 -12.17 10.92
N GLU A 62 4.12 -12.26 10.95
CA GLU A 62 4.98 -11.46 11.83
C GLU A 62 4.76 -9.96 11.63
N THR A 63 4.71 -9.51 10.37
CA THR A 63 4.51 -8.10 10.04
C THR A 63 3.08 -7.64 10.39
N ILE A 64 2.09 -8.52 10.25
CA ILE A 64 0.71 -8.24 10.71
C ILE A 64 0.69 -8.01 12.23
N LYS A 65 1.35 -8.86 13.01
CA LYS A 65 1.44 -8.69 14.48
C LYS A 65 2.06 -7.34 14.86
N LEU A 66 3.07 -6.88 14.12
CA LEU A 66 3.68 -5.57 14.34
C LEU A 66 2.72 -4.41 14.01
N LEU A 67 1.92 -4.56 12.94
CA LEU A 67 0.95 -3.58 12.49
C LEU A 67 -0.21 -3.36 13.47
N GLU A 68 -0.61 -4.37 14.24
CA GLU A 68 -1.75 -4.27 15.18
C GLU A 68 -1.61 -3.08 16.16
N LYS A 69 -0.38 -2.72 16.56
CA LYS A 69 -0.10 -1.55 17.41
C LYS A 69 -0.50 -0.21 16.77
N ARG A 70 -0.70 -0.17 15.45
CA ARG A 70 -1.04 1.02 14.65
C ARG A 70 -2.45 1.00 14.08
N LYS A 71 -3.29 0.08 14.54
CA LYS A 71 -4.67 -0.08 14.07
C LYS A 71 -5.53 1.15 14.41
N LYS A 72 -6.25 1.64 13.41
CA LYS A 72 -7.22 2.76 13.51
C LYS A 72 -8.49 2.35 12.75
N GLY A 73 -9.32 1.55 13.40
CA GLY A 73 -10.55 1.02 12.80
C GLY A 73 -10.23 0.06 11.65
N LYS A 74 -10.52 0.47 10.41
CA LYS A 74 -10.39 -0.35 9.20
C LYS A 74 -9.02 -0.29 8.51
N TYR A 75 -8.10 0.54 9.00
CA TYR A 75 -6.76 0.71 8.44
C TYR A 75 -5.71 0.82 9.54
N PHE A 76 -4.45 0.69 9.16
CA PHE A 76 -3.28 0.92 10.01
C PHE A 76 -2.64 2.26 9.60
N ALA A 77 -2.40 3.13 10.57
CA ALA A 77 -1.78 4.44 10.33
C ALA A 77 -0.25 4.33 10.47
N LEU A 78 0.46 4.43 9.36
CA LEU A 78 1.92 4.31 9.33
C LEU A 78 2.62 5.67 9.24
N HIS A 79 3.88 5.69 9.67
CA HIS A 79 4.77 6.82 9.45
C HIS A 79 5.36 6.79 8.03
N PRO A 80 5.87 7.92 7.52
CA PRO A 80 6.74 7.92 6.36
C PRO A 80 7.91 6.93 6.55
N PRO A 81 8.38 6.27 5.49
CA PRO A 81 9.47 5.30 5.61
C PRO A 81 10.77 5.97 6.04
N LYS A 82 11.43 5.41 7.06
CA LYS A 82 12.80 5.79 7.43
C LYS A 82 13.73 5.54 6.23
N GLY A 83 14.54 6.55 5.89
CA GLY A 83 15.41 6.54 4.70
C GLY A 83 14.68 6.83 3.38
N GLY A 84 13.38 7.14 3.40
CA GLY A 84 12.62 7.49 2.21
C GLY A 84 12.20 6.30 1.35
N PHE A 85 11.77 6.57 0.13
CA PHE A 85 11.43 5.55 -0.86
C PHE A 85 12.66 5.16 -1.70
N GLU A 86 12.49 4.17 -2.58
CA GLU A 86 13.54 3.76 -3.54
C GLU A 86 14.05 4.95 -4.37
N ARG A 87 15.23 4.79 -4.99
CA ARG A 87 15.97 5.86 -5.68
C ARG A 87 15.12 6.69 -6.67
N LYS A 88 14.24 6.05 -7.46
CA LYS A 88 13.38 6.77 -8.42
C LYS A 88 12.08 7.31 -7.80
N GLY A 89 11.95 7.22 -6.49
CA GLY A 89 10.89 7.79 -5.68
C GLY A 89 9.50 7.25 -5.99
N THR A 90 8.48 8.02 -5.58
CA THR A 90 7.09 7.61 -5.77
C THR A 90 6.64 7.69 -7.22
N LYS A 91 7.31 8.44 -8.10
CA LYS A 91 6.87 8.66 -9.48
C LYS A 91 7.06 7.45 -10.40
N MET A 92 7.85 6.45 -10.02
CA MET A 92 8.16 5.28 -10.84
C MET A 92 7.65 3.96 -10.22
N PRO A 93 7.38 2.91 -11.04
CA PRO A 93 7.01 1.59 -10.55
C PRO A 93 8.16 0.94 -9.78
N PHE A 94 7.83 0.08 -8.82
CA PHE A 94 8.80 -0.66 -8.03
C PHE A 94 9.77 -1.50 -8.89
N LYS A 95 9.25 -2.15 -9.93
CA LYS A 95 10.06 -2.95 -10.89
C LYS A 95 11.16 -2.13 -11.58
N LEU A 96 10.97 -0.82 -11.74
CA LEU A 96 11.94 0.09 -12.38
C LEU A 96 12.82 0.82 -11.35
N GLY A 97 12.75 0.46 -10.07
CA GLY A 97 13.47 1.12 -8.97
C GLY A 97 12.74 2.33 -8.37
N GLY A 98 11.42 2.44 -8.58
CA GLY A 98 10.56 3.40 -7.89
C GLY A 98 9.79 2.76 -6.73
N ALA A 99 8.63 3.31 -6.37
CA ALA A 99 7.92 2.90 -5.15
C ALA A 99 6.49 2.36 -5.37
N TYR A 100 5.80 2.68 -6.47
CA TYR A 100 4.40 2.25 -6.62
C TYR A 100 4.28 0.85 -7.21
N GLY A 101 3.11 0.25 -7.04
CA GLY A 101 2.75 -1.06 -7.58
C GLY A 101 3.20 -2.25 -6.73
N TYR A 102 3.18 -3.42 -7.37
CA TYR A 102 3.42 -4.71 -6.73
C TYR A 102 4.90 -4.94 -6.41
N ARG A 103 5.18 -5.29 -5.15
CA ARG A 103 6.55 -5.54 -4.65
C ARG A 103 6.76 -6.90 -3.98
N LYS A 104 5.80 -7.83 -4.11
CA LYS A 104 5.86 -9.16 -3.50
C LYS A 104 6.11 -9.06 -1.97
N GLU A 105 6.96 -9.92 -1.43
CA GLU A 105 7.34 -9.97 -0.01
C GLU A 105 8.15 -8.74 0.47
N LYS A 106 8.74 -7.94 -0.44
CA LYS A 106 9.49 -6.72 -0.07
C LYS A 106 8.61 -5.61 0.52
N ILE A 107 7.29 -5.82 0.59
CA ILE A 107 6.38 -4.96 1.35
C ILE A 107 6.66 -5.04 2.84
N ASN A 108 7.09 -6.20 3.36
CA ASN A 108 7.36 -6.38 4.78
C ASN A 108 8.51 -5.46 5.24
N ASP A 109 9.55 -5.33 4.42
CA ASP A 109 10.67 -4.43 4.71
C ASP A 109 10.25 -2.96 4.69
N LEU A 110 9.37 -2.57 3.77
CA LEU A 110 8.82 -1.21 3.75
C LEU A 110 8.01 -0.94 5.02
N ILE A 111 7.12 -1.87 5.40
CA ILE A 111 6.30 -1.73 6.61
C ILE A 111 7.19 -1.58 7.84
N LYS A 112 8.24 -2.41 7.98
CA LYS A 112 9.21 -2.30 9.08
C LYS A 112 9.87 -0.92 9.16
N ARG A 113 10.14 -0.26 8.03
CA ARG A 113 10.69 1.11 7.98
C ARG A 113 9.65 2.21 8.25
N MET A 114 8.36 1.88 8.16
CA MET A 114 7.23 2.81 8.33
C MET A 114 6.53 2.70 9.70
N LEU A 115 6.87 1.69 10.50
CA LEU A 115 6.46 1.58 11.90
C LEU A 115 7.30 2.55 12.75
#